data_AF-A0A392MD80-F1
#
_entry.id   AF-A0A392MD80-F1
#
_cell.length_a   1.000
_cell.length_b   1.000
_cell.length_c   1.000
_cell.angle_alpha   90.00
_cell.angle_beta   90.00
_cell.angle_gamma   90.00
#
_symmetry.space_group_name_H-M   'P 1'
#
loop_
_entity.id
_entity.type
_entity.pdbx_description
1 polymer ?
#
loop_
_entity_poly.entity_id
_entity_poly.type
_entity_poly.pdbx_seq_one_letter_code
_entity_poly.pdbx_strand_id
1 'polypeptide(L)'
;QVVEDMKRGFKCNNQAFSSVSSENFIDPLVRFLSTAYDKHDTKALRSGSQLLLEFTKYCRNCVTNLSEDTCSVLASLLESDVIGEALAILETLSNQWSNKANVAASSALTSISKILDSVLGSDTDEEKEPALAIVLSLCSQSLEYCELVMYEGIIPYLVNISNKGNDNTKVKAVELLRLLREVEPNLNNSRDSNEDHFEEKKPSKKSSTIFKKLFGKSSSDSSNNKR
;
A
#
# COMPACT_ATOMS: atom_id res chain seq x y z
N GLN A 1 -19.28 5.71 24.85
CA GLN A 1 -19.38 7.08 25.38
C GLN A 1 -18.12 7.88 25.06
N VAL A 2 -16.95 7.55 25.62
CA VAL A 2 -15.69 8.29 25.40
C VAL A 2 -15.28 8.45 23.92
N VAL A 3 -15.34 7.38 23.12
CA VAL A 3 -15.00 7.45 21.67
C VAL A 3 -15.97 8.36 20.91
N GLU A 4 -17.26 8.31 21.24
CA GLU A 4 -18.28 9.17 20.62
C GLU A 4 -18.16 10.64 21.08
N ASP A 5 -17.74 10.87 22.32
CA ASP A 5 -17.41 12.20 22.84
C ASP A 5 -16.18 12.78 22.15
N MET A 6 -15.13 11.96 21.91
CA MET A 6 -13.96 12.36 21.14
C MET A 6 -14.30 12.65 19.67
N LYS A 7 -15.10 11.80 19.02
CA LYS A 7 -15.63 12.03 17.67
C LYS A 7 -16.38 13.35 17.55
N ARG A 8 -17.25 13.66 18.52
CA ARG A 8 -17.92 14.96 18.61
C ARG A 8 -16.92 16.11 18.77
N GLY A 9 -15.90 15.92 19.60
CA GLY A 9 -14.80 16.88 19.76
C GLY A 9 -14.12 17.22 18.43
N PHE A 10 -13.72 16.22 17.64
CA PHE A 10 -13.07 16.42 16.33
C PHE A 10 -13.95 17.21 15.36
N LYS A 11 -15.25 16.87 15.32
CA LYS A 11 -16.21 17.48 14.39
C LYS A 11 -16.55 18.93 14.73
N CYS A 12 -16.53 19.31 16.01
CA CYS A 12 -17.00 20.61 16.47
C CYS A 12 -15.92 21.69 16.59
N ASN A 13 -14.63 21.36 16.51
CA ASN A 13 -13.57 22.35 16.80
C ASN A 13 -12.29 22.16 15.98
N ASN A 14 -12.29 22.68 14.73
CA ASN A 14 -11.13 22.65 13.82
C ASN A 14 -9.85 23.28 14.40
N GLN A 15 -9.95 24.14 15.42
CA GLN A 15 -8.82 24.87 16.01
C GLN A 15 -8.27 24.25 17.32
N ALA A 16 -9.02 23.34 17.96
CA ALA A 16 -8.56 22.69 19.20
C ALA A 16 -7.59 21.53 18.93
N PHE A 17 -7.75 20.84 17.80
CA PHE A 17 -6.94 19.66 17.45
C PHE A 17 -5.63 19.97 16.72
N SER A 18 -5.45 21.18 16.21
CA SER A 18 -4.12 21.67 15.81
C SER A 18 -3.17 21.86 17.01
N SER A 19 -3.72 21.86 18.23
CA SER A 19 -2.99 22.13 19.48
C SER A 19 -2.68 20.86 20.28
N VAL A 20 -3.32 19.73 19.97
CA VAL A 20 -3.00 18.44 20.59
C VAL A 20 -1.80 17.86 19.87
N SER A 21 -0.66 17.72 20.57
CA SER A 21 0.51 17.04 20.00
C SER A 21 0.10 15.64 19.55
N SER A 22 0.45 15.29 18.31
CA SER A 22 0.20 13.97 17.73
C SER A 22 0.71 12.84 18.64
N GLU A 23 1.86 13.04 19.29
CA GLU A 23 2.48 12.09 20.21
C GLU A 23 1.59 11.81 21.44
N ASN A 24 0.93 12.84 21.98
CA ASN A 24 0.09 12.71 23.18
C ASN A 24 -1.25 11.99 22.91
N PHE A 25 -1.60 11.80 21.64
CA PHE A 25 -2.84 11.14 21.24
C PHE A 25 -2.58 9.78 20.57
N ILE A 26 -1.62 9.72 19.65
CA ILE A 26 -1.28 8.52 18.89
C ILE A 26 -0.70 7.46 19.81
N ASP A 27 0.28 7.77 20.67
CA ASP A 27 0.94 6.73 21.47
C ASP A 27 -0.01 6.00 22.44
N PRO A 28 -0.89 6.70 23.20
CA PRO A 28 -1.89 6.02 24.01
C PRO A 28 -2.87 5.18 23.17
N LEU A 29 -3.25 5.68 21.99
CA LEU A 29 -4.19 4.98 21.10
C LEU A 29 -3.57 3.74 20.47
N VAL A 30 -2.31 3.82 20.04
CA VAL A 30 -1.52 2.67 19.54
C VAL A 30 -1.39 1.62 20.63
N ARG A 31 -1.01 2.01 21.86
CA ARG A 31 -0.93 1.08 23.00
C ARG A 31 -2.28 0.42 23.31
N PHE A 32 -3.37 1.19 23.23
CA PHE A 32 -4.73 0.67 23.40
C PHE A 32 -5.06 -0.36 22.32
N LEU A 33 -4.76 -0.06 21.05
CA LEU A 33 -4.99 -0.96 19.93
C LEU A 33 -4.14 -2.24 20.03
N SER A 34 -2.86 -2.15 20.40
CA SER A 34 -2.01 -3.33 20.66
C SER A 34 -2.62 -4.21 21.76
N THR A 35 -3.03 -3.60 22.88
CA THR A 35 -3.64 -4.34 23.99
C THR A 35 -4.96 -4.99 23.58
N ALA A 36 -5.76 -4.31 22.76
CA ALA A 36 -7.02 -4.84 22.24
C ALA A 36 -6.78 -5.99 21.25
N TYR A 37 -5.72 -5.90 20.44
CA TYR A 37 -5.31 -6.95 19.51
C TYR A 37 -4.88 -8.21 20.26
N ASP A 38 -4.00 -8.08 21.25
CA ASP A 38 -3.53 -9.19 22.09
C ASP A 38 -4.66 -9.89 22.85
N LYS A 39 -5.73 -9.15 23.17
CA LYS A 39 -6.92 -9.66 23.86
C LYS A 39 -8.00 -10.18 22.91
N HIS A 40 -7.79 -10.08 21.59
CA HIS A 40 -8.82 -10.33 20.57
C HIS A 40 -10.15 -9.57 20.85
N ASP A 41 -10.07 -8.36 21.38
CA ASP A 41 -11.24 -7.52 21.67
C ASP A 41 -11.65 -6.74 20.42
N THR A 42 -12.41 -7.38 19.53
CA THR A 42 -12.88 -6.79 18.27
C THR A 42 -13.66 -5.48 18.46
N LYS A 43 -14.37 -5.31 19.59
CA LYS A 43 -15.11 -4.06 19.86
C LYS A 43 -14.16 -2.92 20.20
N ALA A 44 -13.15 -3.19 21.03
CA ALA A 44 -12.11 -2.23 21.34
C ALA A 44 -11.29 -1.89 20.10
N LEU A 45 -10.88 -2.89 19.31
CA LEU A 45 -10.21 -2.70 18.02
C LEU A 45 -11.01 -1.79 17.10
N ARG A 46 -12.29 -2.12 16.85
CA ARG A 46 -13.15 -1.31 15.98
C ARG A 46 -13.29 0.13 16.47
N SER A 47 -13.49 0.31 17.77
CA SER A 47 -13.65 1.64 18.36
C SER A 47 -12.35 2.46 18.28
N GLY A 48 -11.21 1.83 18.53
CA GLY A 48 -9.88 2.45 18.46
C GLY A 48 -9.49 2.80 17.01
N SER A 49 -9.73 1.90 16.06
CA SER A 49 -9.44 2.12 14.65
C SER A 49 -10.30 3.24 14.07
N GLN A 50 -11.59 3.28 14.42
CA GLN A 50 -12.44 4.42 14.03
C GLN A 50 -11.94 5.74 14.61
N LEU A 51 -11.47 5.73 15.86
CA LEU A 51 -10.92 6.92 16.49
C LEU A 51 -9.63 7.40 15.78
N LEU A 52 -8.75 6.45 15.41
CA LEU A 52 -7.54 6.74 14.65
C LEU A 52 -7.87 7.26 13.25
N LEU A 53 -8.84 6.65 12.55
CA LEU A 53 -9.30 7.09 11.24
C LEU A 53 -9.80 8.53 11.28
N GLU A 54 -10.69 8.85 12.21
CA GLU A 54 -11.18 10.23 12.36
C GLU A 54 -10.01 11.18 12.63
N PHE A 55 -9.10 10.84 13.55
CA PHE A 55 -7.91 11.65 13.79
C PHE A 55 -7.09 11.90 12.51
N THR A 56 -6.81 10.86 11.70
CA THR A 56 -6.05 11.01 10.44
C THR A 56 -6.74 11.91 9.41
N LYS A 57 -8.08 11.94 9.38
CA LYS A 57 -8.85 12.81 8.48
C LYS A 57 -8.80 14.28 8.89
N TYR A 58 -8.91 14.56 10.18
CA TYR A 58 -8.90 15.93 10.71
C TYR A 58 -7.49 16.52 10.76
N CYS A 59 -6.49 15.68 11.06
CA CYS A 59 -5.11 16.10 11.24
C CYS A 59 -4.28 15.84 9.98
N ARG A 60 -4.56 16.60 8.90
CA ARG A 60 -4.00 16.45 7.53
C ARG A 60 -2.46 16.35 7.45
N ASN A 61 -1.72 16.73 8.50
CA ASN A 61 -0.24 16.70 8.54
C ASN A 61 0.36 16.02 9.79
N CYS A 62 -0.45 15.54 10.74
CA CYS A 62 0.05 15.06 12.04
C CYS A 62 0.65 13.65 11.97
N VAL A 63 0.32 12.89 10.93
CA VAL A 63 0.74 11.50 10.76
C VAL A 63 1.69 11.37 9.58
N THR A 64 2.52 12.40 9.40
CA THR A 64 3.54 12.43 8.32
C THR A 64 4.72 11.52 8.60
N ASN A 65 4.93 11.13 9.86
CA ASN A 65 5.89 10.11 10.28
C ASN A 65 5.18 9.13 11.22
N LEU A 66 4.72 8.00 10.67
CA LEU A 66 4.23 6.90 11.50
C LEU A 66 5.41 6.29 12.26
N SER A 67 5.28 6.17 13.58
CA SER A 67 6.22 5.35 14.35
C SER A 67 6.14 3.90 13.88
N GLU A 68 7.22 3.15 14.08
CA GLU A 68 7.27 1.70 13.80
C GLU A 68 6.14 0.96 14.52
N ASP A 69 5.85 1.34 15.77
CA ASP A 69 4.73 0.81 16.56
C ASP A 69 3.37 1.04 15.90
N THR A 70 3.16 2.22 15.31
CA THR A 70 1.89 2.53 14.62
C THR A 70 1.74 1.64 13.39
N CYS A 71 2.79 1.47 12.60
CA CYS A 71 2.78 0.60 11.43
C CYS A 71 2.61 -0.87 11.81
N SER A 72 3.23 -1.32 12.90
CA SER A 72 3.06 -2.68 13.43
C SER A 72 1.61 -2.95 13.85
N VAL A 73 0.97 -1.98 14.52
CA VAL A 73 -0.46 -2.08 14.83
C VAL A 73 -1.29 -2.11 13.56
N LEU A 74 -1.07 -1.22 12.59
CA LEU A 74 -1.84 -1.24 11.32
C LEU A 74 -1.69 -2.57 10.57
N ALA A 75 -0.48 -3.13 10.53
CA ALA A 75 -0.20 -4.45 9.98
C ALA A 75 -0.99 -5.54 10.70
N SER A 76 -1.06 -5.49 12.04
CA SER A 76 -1.84 -6.44 12.85
C SER A 76 -3.35 -6.29 12.59
N LEU A 77 -3.84 -5.07 12.41
CA LEU A 77 -5.26 -4.81 12.13
C LEU A 77 -5.70 -5.37 10.77
N LEU A 78 -4.81 -5.39 9.77
CA LEU A 78 -5.07 -6.02 8.47
C LEU A 78 -5.33 -7.53 8.57
N GLU A 79 -4.82 -8.17 9.62
CA GLU A 79 -5.00 -9.62 9.88
C GLU A 79 -6.16 -9.90 10.86
N SER A 80 -7.02 -8.91 11.11
CA SER A 80 -8.10 -8.99 12.10
C SER A 80 -9.49 -8.68 11.51
N ASP A 81 -10.54 -8.87 12.31
CA ASP A 81 -11.94 -8.56 11.96
C ASP A 81 -12.23 -7.06 11.69
N VAL A 82 -11.21 -6.20 11.81
CA VAL A 82 -11.29 -4.74 11.53
C VAL A 82 -10.41 -4.31 10.36
N ILE A 83 -10.15 -5.24 9.43
CA ILE A 83 -9.40 -5.00 8.20
C ILE A 83 -9.97 -3.83 7.37
N GLY A 84 -11.29 -3.67 7.31
CA GLY A 84 -11.92 -2.55 6.61
C GLY A 84 -11.55 -1.20 7.21
N GLU A 85 -11.53 -1.09 8.54
CA GLU A 85 -11.07 0.12 9.23
C GLU A 85 -9.56 0.35 9.02
N ALA A 86 -8.75 -0.72 9.01
CA ALA A 86 -7.31 -0.63 8.75
C ALA A 86 -7.02 -0.08 7.33
N LEU A 87 -7.70 -0.62 6.32
CA LEU A 87 -7.59 -0.18 4.93
C LEU A 87 -8.02 1.29 4.77
N ALA A 88 -9.10 1.71 5.42
CA ALA A 88 -9.55 3.11 5.38
C ALA A 88 -8.52 4.08 6.00
N ILE A 89 -7.84 3.67 7.07
CA ILE A 89 -6.75 4.45 7.68
C ILE A 89 -5.58 4.55 6.71
N LEU A 90 -5.13 3.41 6.17
CA LEU A 90 -4.01 3.35 5.22
C LEU A 90 -4.27 4.16 3.94
N GLU A 91 -5.50 4.14 3.42
CA GLU A 91 -5.91 4.96 2.27
C GLU A 91 -5.85 6.46 2.58
N THR A 92 -6.32 6.86 3.78
CA THR A 92 -6.22 8.25 4.22
C THR A 92 -4.77 8.70 4.31
N LEU A 93 -3.90 7.84 4.84
CA LEU A 93 -2.48 8.11 5.01
C LEU A 93 -1.72 8.12 3.68
N SER A 94 -1.98 7.17 2.78
CA SER A 94 -1.32 7.10 1.46
C SER A 94 -1.58 8.34 0.61
N ASN A 95 -2.77 8.93 0.73
CA ASN A 95 -3.10 10.19 0.05
C ASN A 95 -2.41 11.41 0.67
N GLN A 96 -1.88 11.30 1.89
CA GLN A 96 -1.15 12.37 2.59
C GLN A 96 0.38 12.27 2.41
N TRP A 97 0.91 11.10 2.06
CA TRP A 97 2.35 10.86 1.89
C TRP A 97 2.98 11.58 0.68
N SER A 98 2.16 12.22 -0.17
CA SER A 98 2.59 12.95 -1.37
C SER A 98 3.54 14.12 -1.13
N ASN A 99 3.72 14.55 0.13
CA ASN A 99 4.28 15.86 0.44
C ASN A 99 5.73 15.84 0.99
N LYS A 100 6.32 14.68 1.28
CA LYS A 100 7.70 14.64 1.82
C LYS A 100 8.47 13.42 1.34
N ALA A 101 9.64 13.67 0.76
CA ALA A 101 10.74 12.74 0.86
C ALA A 101 11.04 12.53 2.36
N ASN A 102 11.18 11.27 2.76
CA ASN A 102 12.09 10.78 3.79
C ASN A 102 11.45 9.98 4.96
N VAL A 103 12.08 8.82 5.20
CA VAL A 103 12.15 7.97 6.42
C VAL A 103 10.94 7.10 6.84
N ALA A 104 9.71 7.32 6.35
CA ALA A 104 8.60 6.39 6.63
C ALA A 104 8.47 5.21 5.65
N ALA A 105 9.35 5.13 4.64
CA ALA A 105 9.27 4.11 3.59
C ALA A 105 9.36 2.69 4.16
N SER A 106 10.24 2.43 5.13
CA SER A 106 10.40 1.10 5.75
C SER A 106 9.18 0.65 6.56
N SER A 107 8.48 1.58 7.20
CA SER A 107 7.31 1.25 8.03
C SER A 107 6.02 1.18 7.19
N ALA A 108 5.91 2.01 6.15
CA ALA A 108 4.90 1.87 5.09
C ALA A 108 5.08 0.55 4.33
N LEU A 109 6.32 0.12 4.10
CA LEU A 109 6.67 -1.16 3.48
C LEU A 109 6.12 -2.37 4.23
N THR A 110 6.24 -2.41 5.55
CA THR A 110 5.67 -3.49 6.36
C THR A 110 4.15 -3.59 6.14
N SER A 111 3.47 -2.44 6.08
CA SER A 111 2.02 -2.39 5.83
C SER A 111 1.68 -2.80 4.39
N ILE A 112 2.47 -2.37 3.40
CA ILE A 112 2.32 -2.77 1.99
C ILE A 112 2.49 -4.29 1.85
N SER A 113 3.57 -4.85 2.38
CA SER A 113 3.86 -6.29 2.31
C SER A 113 2.69 -7.09 2.90
N LYS A 114 2.15 -6.65 4.03
CA LYS A 114 0.96 -7.25 4.63
C LYS A 114 -0.29 -7.10 3.78
N ILE A 115 -0.52 -5.95 3.13
CA ILE A 115 -1.61 -5.81 2.15
C ILE A 115 -1.48 -6.85 1.04
N LEU A 116 -0.27 -7.07 0.52
CA LEU A 116 -0.02 -8.02 -0.57
C LEU A 116 -0.32 -9.46 -0.14
N ASP A 117 0.23 -9.87 1.00
CA ASP A 117 0.13 -11.25 1.49
C ASP A 117 -1.25 -11.59 2.05
N SER A 118 -1.85 -10.69 2.85
CA SER A 118 -3.10 -10.96 3.57
C SER A 118 -4.35 -10.58 2.78
N VAL A 119 -4.29 -9.53 1.94
CA VAL A 119 -5.49 -8.97 1.29
C VAL A 119 -5.56 -9.32 -0.18
N LEU A 120 -4.50 -9.07 -0.95
CA LEU A 120 -4.56 -9.34 -2.40
C LEU A 120 -4.59 -10.84 -2.72
N GLY A 121 -4.15 -11.68 -1.77
CA GLY A 121 -4.29 -13.13 -1.82
C GLY A 121 -5.65 -13.68 -1.38
N SER A 122 -6.53 -12.85 -0.80
CA SER A 122 -7.87 -13.30 -0.35
C SER A 122 -8.80 -13.59 -1.54
N ASP A 123 -9.98 -14.16 -1.29
CA ASP A 123 -11.01 -14.33 -2.32
C ASP A 123 -12.04 -13.18 -2.33
N THR A 124 -11.91 -12.20 -1.45
CA THR A 124 -12.87 -11.11 -1.21
C THR A 124 -12.51 -9.86 -2.00
N ASP A 125 -13.32 -9.51 -2.99
CA ASP A 125 -13.09 -8.28 -3.78
C ASP A 125 -13.34 -6.98 -2.97
N GLU A 126 -14.14 -7.04 -1.90
CA GLU A 126 -14.47 -5.89 -1.03
C GLU A 126 -13.21 -5.31 -0.34
N GLU A 127 -12.23 -6.14 -0.02
CA GLU A 127 -10.99 -5.72 0.64
C GLU A 127 -9.88 -5.44 -0.39
N LYS A 128 -9.89 -6.16 -1.52
CA LYS A 128 -8.92 -5.95 -2.62
C LYS A 128 -9.04 -4.59 -3.26
N GLU A 129 -10.27 -4.09 -3.42
CA GLU A 129 -10.48 -2.77 -4.03
C GLU A 129 -9.74 -1.64 -3.29
N PRO A 130 -9.98 -1.43 -1.98
CA PRO A 130 -9.26 -0.40 -1.24
C PRO A 130 -7.75 -0.71 -1.14
N ALA A 131 -7.35 -1.98 -1.01
CA ALA A 131 -5.94 -2.37 -1.05
C ALA A 131 -5.24 -1.95 -2.36
N LEU A 132 -5.85 -2.22 -3.52
CA LEU A 132 -5.33 -1.80 -4.82
C LEU A 132 -5.33 -0.27 -4.97
N ALA A 133 -6.33 0.43 -4.41
CA ALA A 133 -6.39 1.88 -4.42
C ALA A 133 -5.21 2.51 -3.65
N ILE A 134 -4.89 1.96 -2.48
CA ILE A 134 -3.73 2.37 -1.67
C ILE A 134 -2.45 2.20 -2.48
N VAL A 135 -2.19 0.99 -2.98
CA VAL A 135 -0.96 0.69 -3.72
C VAL A 135 -0.86 1.56 -4.99
N LEU A 136 -1.95 1.74 -5.72
CA LEU A 136 -2.00 2.60 -6.89
C LEU A 136 -1.69 4.06 -6.56
N SER A 137 -2.27 4.59 -5.46
CA SER A 137 -2.00 5.95 -5.00
C SER A 137 -0.51 6.15 -4.72
N LEU A 138 0.14 5.20 -4.04
CA LEU A 138 1.57 5.26 -3.73
C LEU A 138 2.46 5.20 -4.97
N CYS A 139 2.22 4.22 -5.84
CA CYS A 139 2.95 4.04 -7.09
C CYS A 139 2.79 5.26 -8.03
N SER A 140 1.65 5.95 -7.98
CA SER A 140 1.44 7.16 -8.78
C SER A 140 2.21 8.38 -8.25
N GLN A 141 2.68 8.34 -7.00
CA GLN A 141 3.37 9.45 -6.33
C GLN A 141 4.90 9.35 -6.40
N SER A 142 5.48 8.14 -6.33
CA SER A 142 6.93 7.95 -6.41
C SER A 142 7.31 6.63 -7.09
N LEU A 143 8.37 6.70 -7.92
CA LEU A 143 9.00 5.52 -8.51
C LEU A 143 9.56 4.58 -7.44
N GLU A 144 10.00 5.10 -6.30
CA GLU A 144 10.52 4.29 -5.18
C GLU A 144 9.42 3.36 -4.65
N TYR A 145 8.18 3.82 -4.54
CA TYR A 145 7.06 2.94 -4.16
C TYR A 145 6.78 1.87 -5.21
N CYS A 146 6.90 2.20 -6.50
CA CYS A 146 6.79 1.20 -7.56
C CYS A 146 7.87 0.12 -7.44
N GLU A 147 9.13 0.51 -7.23
CA GLU A 147 10.25 -0.42 -7.03
C GLU A 147 10.04 -1.34 -5.83
N LEU A 148 9.59 -0.77 -4.72
CA LEU A 148 9.30 -1.50 -3.49
C LEU A 148 8.17 -2.53 -3.68
N VAL A 149 7.06 -2.10 -4.28
CA VAL A 149 5.91 -2.98 -4.57
C VAL A 149 6.29 -4.10 -5.55
N MET A 150 7.18 -3.83 -6.50
CA MET A 150 7.73 -4.89 -7.36
C MET A 150 8.65 -5.85 -6.61
N TYR A 151 9.48 -5.35 -5.69
CA TYR A 151 10.38 -6.17 -4.87
C TYR A 151 9.59 -7.17 -4.02
N GLU A 152 8.47 -6.74 -3.43
CA GLU A 152 7.54 -7.59 -2.68
C GLU A 152 6.73 -8.56 -3.55
N GLY A 153 6.91 -8.55 -4.88
CA GLY A 153 6.35 -9.57 -5.75
C GLY A 153 4.86 -9.43 -6.03
N ILE A 154 4.34 -8.20 -6.16
CA ILE A 154 2.91 -7.95 -6.43
C ILE A 154 2.39 -8.55 -7.76
N ILE A 155 3.26 -8.73 -8.76
CA ILE A 155 2.84 -8.93 -10.15
C ILE A 155 1.91 -10.15 -10.36
N PRO A 156 2.15 -11.33 -9.77
CA PRO A 156 1.25 -12.47 -9.90
C PRO A 156 -0.18 -12.16 -9.41
N TYR A 157 -0.31 -11.39 -8.32
CA TYR A 157 -1.62 -10.95 -7.81
C TYR A 157 -2.32 -10.04 -8.82
N LEU A 158 -1.63 -9.04 -9.38
CA LEU A 158 -2.22 -8.13 -10.38
C LEU A 158 -2.63 -8.86 -11.66
N VAL A 159 -1.84 -9.83 -12.10
CA VAL A 159 -2.20 -10.66 -13.27
C VAL A 159 -3.43 -11.51 -12.96
N ASN A 160 -3.53 -12.12 -11.79
CA ASN A 160 -4.72 -12.88 -11.41
C ASN A 160 -5.97 -11.98 -11.31
N ILE A 161 -5.85 -10.83 -10.64
CA ILE A 161 -6.95 -9.86 -10.45
C ILE A 161 -7.39 -9.25 -11.79
N SER A 162 -6.47 -8.86 -12.67
CA SER A 162 -6.82 -8.31 -13.99
C SER A 162 -7.60 -9.31 -14.86
N ASN A 163 -7.42 -10.61 -14.65
CA ASN A 163 -8.19 -11.64 -15.34
C ASN A 163 -9.52 -11.97 -14.64
N LYS A 164 -9.52 -12.09 -13.30
CA LYS A 164 -10.63 -12.69 -12.54
C LYS A 164 -11.42 -11.74 -11.66
N GLY A 165 -10.89 -10.56 -11.34
CA GLY A 165 -11.55 -9.58 -10.46
C GLY A 165 -12.80 -8.98 -11.10
N ASN A 166 -13.56 -8.24 -10.29
CA ASN A 166 -14.64 -7.39 -10.78
C ASN A 166 -14.11 -6.21 -11.63
N ASP A 167 -15.02 -5.48 -12.29
CA ASP A 167 -14.65 -4.40 -13.23
C ASP A 167 -13.75 -3.33 -12.59
N ASN A 168 -14.00 -3.00 -11.32
CA ASN A 168 -13.28 -1.93 -10.65
C ASN A 168 -11.87 -2.35 -10.18
N THR A 169 -11.72 -3.56 -9.64
CA THR A 169 -10.41 -4.13 -9.28
C THR A 169 -9.57 -4.41 -10.52
N LYS A 170 -10.19 -4.84 -11.62
CA LYS A 170 -9.52 -5.02 -12.92
C LYS A 170 -8.90 -3.73 -13.43
N VAL A 171 -9.66 -2.64 -13.44
CA VAL A 171 -9.17 -1.33 -13.88
C VAL A 171 -7.95 -0.90 -13.06
N LYS A 172 -8.00 -1.02 -11.73
CA LYS A 172 -6.88 -0.68 -10.84
C LYS A 172 -5.67 -1.59 -11.06
N ALA A 173 -5.88 -2.90 -11.21
CA ALA A 173 -4.80 -3.86 -11.45
C ALA A 173 -4.09 -3.60 -12.78
N VAL A 174 -4.84 -3.29 -13.84
CA VAL A 174 -4.27 -2.94 -15.16
C VAL A 174 -3.47 -1.65 -15.09
N GLU A 175 -3.96 -0.63 -14.38
CA GLU A 175 -3.23 0.63 -14.23
C GLU A 175 -1.96 0.45 -13.39
N LEU A 176 -2.00 -0.33 -12.31
CA LEU A 176 -0.79 -0.70 -11.56
C LEU A 176 0.23 -1.42 -12.45
N LEU A 177 -0.19 -2.41 -13.23
CA LEU A 177 0.71 -3.10 -14.18
C LEU A 177 1.33 -2.13 -15.20
N ARG A 178 0.60 -1.08 -15.60
CA ARG A 178 1.12 -0.03 -16.48
C ARG A 178 2.23 0.78 -15.79
N LEU A 179 1.99 1.26 -14.57
CA LEU A 179 2.98 2.02 -13.79
C LEU A 179 4.24 1.19 -13.50
N LEU A 180 4.08 -0.07 -13.10
CA LEU A 180 5.23 -0.93 -12.74
C LEU A 180 6.10 -1.27 -13.96
N ARG A 181 5.54 -1.30 -15.17
CA ARG A 181 6.33 -1.51 -16.40
C ARG A 181 7.31 -0.37 -16.67
N GLU A 182 7.00 0.85 -16.23
CA GLU A 182 7.87 2.03 -16.41
C GLU A 182 9.12 1.99 -15.51
N VAL A 183 9.17 1.08 -14.54
CA VAL A 183 10.32 0.88 -13.65
C VAL A 183 11.40 0.00 -14.30
N GLU A 184 11.01 -1.00 -15.10
CA GLU A 184 11.93 -1.95 -15.75
C GLU A 184 13.02 -1.35 -16.68
N PRO A 185 12.81 -0.21 -17.40
CA PRO A 185 13.84 0.38 -18.25
C PRO A 185 15.05 0.94 -17.47
N ASN A 186 14.89 1.33 -16.21
CA ASN A 186 15.94 2.05 -15.47
C ASN A 186 16.98 1.14 -14.77
N LEU A 187 16.64 -0.13 -14.50
CA LEU A 187 17.60 -1.09 -13.93
C LEU A 187 18.64 -1.58 -14.95
N ASN A 188 18.40 -1.38 -16.25
CA ASN A 188 19.29 -1.81 -17.32
C ASN A 188 20.24 -0.72 -17.84
N ASN A 189 20.05 0.55 -17.45
CA ASN A 189 20.83 1.69 -17.95
C ASN A 189 22.03 2.08 -17.07
N SER A 190 22.38 1.29 -16.04
CA SER A 190 23.55 1.53 -15.16
C SER A 190 24.74 0.59 -15.42
N ARG A 191 24.82 -0.07 -16.58
CA ARG A 191 25.98 -0.89 -16.95
C ARG A 191 26.53 -0.49 -18.33
N ASP A 192 27.05 0.73 -18.41
CA ASP A 192 28.08 1.14 -19.36
C ASP A 192 28.56 2.50 -18.86
N SER A 193 29.60 2.60 -18.06
CA SER A 193 30.96 2.62 -18.57
C SER A 193 31.90 2.31 -17.41
N ASN A 194 32.76 1.30 -17.57
CA ASN A 194 34.13 1.24 -17.07
C ASN A 194 34.67 -0.12 -17.51
N GLU A 195 35.29 -0.14 -18.68
CA GLU A 195 36.32 -1.14 -18.97
C GLU A 195 37.41 -0.95 -17.90
N ASP A 196 37.53 -1.90 -16.99
CA ASP A 196 38.85 -2.41 -16.66
C ASP A 196 38.78 -3.84 -16.13
N HIS A 197 39.73 -4.60 -16.63
CA HIS A 197 39.85 -6.03 -16.67
C HIS A 197 40.23 -6.59 -15.29
N PHE A 198 39.44 -7.50 -14.69
CA PHE A 198 39.96 -8.56 -13.80
C PHE A 198 38.97 -9.74 -13.67
N GLU A 199 39.54 -10.95 -13.83
CA GLU A 199 38.91 -12.28 -13.82
C GLU A 199 38.48 -12.78 -12.43
N GLU A 200 37.60 -13.81 -12.44
CA GLU A 200 37.15 -14.70 -11.34
C GLU A 200 36.22 -14.13 -10.23
N LYS A 201 35.09 -14.73 -9.77
CA LYS A 201 34.38 -16.03 -9.94
C LYS A 201 32.85 -15.82 -9.76
N LYS A 202 32.04 -16.68 -10.41
CA LYS A 202 30.57 -16.75 -10.31
C LYS A 202 30.05 -17.02 -8.88
N PRO A 203 28.82 -16.57 -8.57
CA PRO A 203 27.74 -17.53 -8.41
C PRO A 203 26.47 -17.20 -9.21
N SER A 204 25.57 -18.19 -9.24
CA SER A 204 24.53 -18.50 -10.22
C SER A 204 23.42 -17.45 -10.45
N LYS A 205 23.13 -17.21 -11.73
CA LYS A 205 21.91 -16.58 -12.24
C LYS A 205 20.71 -17.54 -12.11
N LYS A 206 19.68 -17.14 -11.36
CA LYS A 206 18.27 -17.52 -11.51
C LYS A 206 17.49 -16.23 -11.18
N SER A 207 16.52 -15.71 -11.89
CA SER A 207 15.79 -16.03 -13.11
C SER A 207 15.01 -14.73 -13.40
N SER A 208 15.11 -14.12 -14.58
CA SER A 208 14.26 -12.96 -14.95
C SER A 208 13.64 -13.09 -16.34
N THR A 209 13.44 -14.32 -16.81
CA THR A 209 12.87 -14.60 -18.14
C THR A 209 11.33 -14.74 -18.13
N ILE A 210 10.67 -14.50 -16.99
CA ILE A 210 9.24 -14.80 -16.83
C ILE A 210 8.33 -13.80 -17.59
N PHE A 211 8.74 -12.55 -17.78
CA PHE A 211 7.82 -11.51 -18.31
C PHE A 211 7.67 -11.44 -19.83
N LYS A 212 8.63 -11.95 -20.62
CA LYS A 212 8.49 -11.96 -22.09
C LYS A 212 7.39 -12.90 -22.59
N LYS A 213 6.85 -13.78 -21.76
CA LYS A 213 5.85 -14.79 -22.15
C LYS A 213 4.40 -14.37 -21.91
N LEU A 214 4.16 -13.30 -21.14
CA LEU A 214 2.79 -12.88 -20.76
C LEU A 214 2.12 -11.91 -21.75
N PHE A 215 2.86 -11.30 -22.68
CA PHE A 215 2.31 -10.30 -23.61
C PHE A 215 2.70 -10.53 -25.08
N GLY A 216 2.71 -11.79 -25.52
CA GLY A 216 2.89 -12.15 -26.91
C GLY A 216 1.66 -11.84 -27.77
N LYS A 217 1.68 -10.67 -28.43
CA LYS A 217 1.00 -10.29 -29.70
C LYS A 217 -0.30 -11.05 -30.06
N SER A 218 -1.45 -10.38 -29.91
CA SER A 218 -2.55 -10.52 -30.88
C SER A 218 -2.35 -9.46 -31.97
N SER A 219 -1.72 -9.84 -33.08
CA SER A 219 -1.76 -9.01 -34.29
C SER A 219 -3.03 -9.33 -35.04
N SER A 220 -3.89 -8.32 -35.13
CA SER A 220 -5.00 -8.22 -36.07
C SER A 220 -4.55 -8.53 -37.49
N ASP A 221 -5.27 -9.39 -38.20
CA ASP A 221 -5.27 -9.42 -39.65
C ASP A 221 -6.71 -9.13 -40.13
N SER A 222 -6.95 -7.86 -40.43
CA SER A 222 -8.10 -7.41 -41.19
C SER A 222 -7.56 -6.77 -42.47
N SER A 223 -7.65 -7.51 -43.57
CA SER A 223 -7.56 -6.94 -44.91
C SER A 223 -8.82 -7.34 -45.70
N ASN A 224 -9.75 -6.39 -45.76
CA ASN A 224 -10.70 -6.27 -46.86
C ASN A 224 -9.91 -6.09 -48.17
N ASN A 225 -10.31 -6.73 -49.28
CA ASN A 225 -11.10 -6.09 -50.34
C ASN A 225 -11.21 -6.97 -51.61
N LYS A 226 -12.45 -7.12 -52.09
CA LYS A 226 -12.94 -7.27 -53.48
C LYS A 226 -12.08 -7.97 -54.55
N ARG A 227 -12.63 -9.07 -55.09
CA ARG A 227 -13.27 -9.06 -56.41
C ARG A 227 -14.27 -10.20 -56.55
#